data_AF-H5TI51-F1
#
_entry.id   AF-H5TI51-F1
#
_cell.length_a   1.000
_cell.length_b   1.000
_cell.length_c   1.000
_cell.angle_alpha   90.00
_cell.angle_beta   90.00
_cell.angle_gamma   90.00
#
_symmetry.space_group_name_H-M   'P 1'
#
loop_
_entity.id
_entity.type
_entity.pdbx_description
1 polymer ?
#
loop_
_entity_poly.entity_id
_entity_poly.type
_entity_poly.pdbx_seq_one_letter_code
_entity_poly.pdbx_strand_id
1 'polypeptide(L)' 'MTFLLAIVGLVAIGFLLWRAFGPQLSERRDSMGARTSRSRAHRPVGPDDDADFLRDLDRRTRGPNDEL' A
#
# COMPACT_ATOMS: atom_id res chain seq x y z
N MET A 1 38.34 6.16 20.60
CA MET A 1 37.12 5.41 21.03
C MET A 1 35.83 6.07 20.53
N THR A 2 35.69 7.39 20.66
CA THR A 2 34.55 8.18 20.12
C THR A 2 34.34 8.01 18.61
N PHE A 3 35.42 7.84 17.84
CA PHE A 3 35.35 7.56 16.41
C PHE A 3 34.50 6.33 16.06
N LEU A 4 34.56 5.28 16.89
CA LEU A 4 33.82 4.05 16.65
C LEU A 4 32.32 4.28 16.85
N LEU A 5 31.95 5.06 17.87
CA LEU A 5 30.57 5.50 18.09
C LEU A 5 30.06 6.42 16.98
N ALA A 6 30.92 7.32 16.47
CA ALA A 6 30.57 8.20 15.36
C ALA A 6 30.28 7.41 14.07
N ILE A 7 31.09 6.38 13.76
CA ILE A 7 30.88 5.51 12.60
C ILE A 7 29.57 4.75 12.72
N VAL A 8 29.32 4.13 13.89
CA VAL A 8 28.07 3.40 14.14
C VAL A 8 26.85 4.33 14.03
N GLY A 9 26.95 5.55 14.58
CA GLY A 9 25.89 6.56 14.48
C GLY A 9 25.63 6.98 13.04
N LEU A 10 26.67 7.19 12.23
CA LEU A 10 26.55 7.58 10.82
C LEU A 10 25.90 6.46 9.99
N VAL A 11 26.30 5.20 10.21
CA VAL A 11 25.69 4.03 9.57
C VAL A 11 24.23 3.88 9.98
N ALA A 12 23.90 4.06 11.27
CA ALA A 12 22.53 4.01 11.76
C ALA A 12 21.67 5.08 11.11
N ILE A 13 22.14 6.35 11.04
CA ILE A 13 21.41 7.44 10.38
C ILE A 13 21.21 7.13 8.89
N GLY A 14 22.25 6.68 8.18
CA GLY A 14 22.14 6.27 6.78
C GLY A 14 21.14 5.12 6.57
N PHE A 15 21.13 4.14 7.47
CA PHE A 15 20.17 3.04 7.46
C PHE A 15 18.75 3.50 7.75
N LEU A 16 18.56 4.41 8.71
CA LEU A 16 17.26 5.02 9.00
C LEU A 16 16.77 5.84 7.80
N LEU A 17 17.63 6.64 7.16
CA LEU A 17 17.29 7.38 5.94
C LEU A 17 16.95 6.43 4.79
N TRP A 18 17.68 5.34 4.60
CA TRP A 18 17.35 4.30 3.64
C TRP A 18 16.02 3.60 3.98
N ARG A 19 15.75 3.34 5.26
CA ARG A 19 14.51 2.68 5.73
C ARG A 19 13.30 3.60 5.65
N ALA A 20 13.52 4.90 5.81
CA ALA A 20 12.54 5.98 5.88
C ALA A 20 12.42 6.81 4.60
N PHE A 21 13.24 6.56 3.57
CA PHE A 21 13.10 7.15 2.22
C PHE A 21 13.40 6.16 1.08
N GLY A 22 13.84 4.93 1.38
CA GLY A 22 14.08 3.92 0.35
C GLY A 22 12.81 3.56 -0.41
N PRO A 23 12.95 2.87 -1.57
CA PRO A 23 11.89 2.66 -2.59
C PRO A 23 10.64 1.89 -2.13
N GLN A 24 10.48 1.65 -0.83
CA GLN A 24 9.28 1.08 -0.19
C GLN A 24 8.29 2.17 0.28
N LEU A 25 8.59 3.46 0.09
CA LEU A 25 7.82 4.59 0.65
C LEU A 25 6.93 5.36 -0.32
N SER A 26 6.65 4.77 -1.47
CA SER A 26 5.49 5.16 -2.26
C SER A 26 4.24 4.33 -1.94
N GLU A 27 4.28 3.40 -0.97
CA GLU A 27 3.16 2.47 -0.73
C GLU A 27 2.56 2.51 0.67
N ARG A 28 3.16 3.24 1.62
CA ARG A 28 2.68 3.26 3.01
C ARG A 28 2.23 4.63 3.52
N ARG A 29 2.13 5.63 2.64
CA ARG A 29 1.39 6.88 2.91
C ARG A 29 0.03 6.93 2.22
N ASP A 30 -0.33 5.88 1.49
CA ASP A 30 -1.69 5.69 1.01
C ASP A 30 -2.47 4.76 1.95
N SER A 31 -2.64 5.24 3.18
CA SER A 31 -3.90 5.05 3.92
C SER A 31 -5.07 5.80 3.26
N MET A 32 -4.93 6.23 2.01
CA MET A 32 -6.00 6.61 1.10
C MET A 32 -5.57 6.33 -0.36
N GLY A 33 -5.42 5.05 -0.73
CA GLY A 33 -5.51 4.62 -2.14
C GLY A 33 -4.26 4.67 -3.04
N ALA A 34 -3.31 3.73 -2.88
CA ALA A 34 -2.52 3.19 -4.00
C ALA A 34 -1.89 1.85 -3.55
N ARG A 35 -2.29 0.71 -4.13
CA ARG A 35 -1.66 0.16 -5.35
C ARG A 35 -0.14 0.39 -5.41
N THR A 36 0.60 -0.01 -4.39
CA THR A 36 0.81 -1.45 -4.15
C THR A 36 1.43 -2.23 -5.32
N SER A 37 2.24 -1.62 -6.21
CA SER A 37 2.97 -2.32 -7.27
C SER A 37 4.13 -3.16 -6.71
N ARG A 38 3.82 -4.03 -5.74
CA ARG A 38 4.71 -5.09 -5.29
C ARG A 38 4.29 -6.39 -5.92
N SER A 39 4.69 -6.58 -7.18
CA SER A 39 4.40 -7.79 -7.95
C SER A 39 2.90 -8.07 -8.03
N ARG A 40 2.29 -7.87 -9.20
CA ARG A 40 1.18 -8.75 -9.60
C ARG A 40 1.74 -10.18 -9.72
N ALA A 41 2.12 -10.80 -8.60
CA ALA A 41 1.73 -12.17 -8.41
C ALA A 41 0.23 -12.13 -8.64
N HIS A 42 -0.20 -12.70 -9.75
CA HIS A 42 -1.59 -12.85 -10.11
C HIS A 42 -2.23 -13.63 -8.96
N ARG A 43 -2.60 -12.93 -7.88
CA ARG A 43 -3.36 -13.52 -6.80
C ARG A 43 -4.59 -14.06 -7.50
N PRO A 44 -4.95 -15.34 -7.32
CA PRO A 44 -6.20 -15.86 -7.83
C PRO A 44 -7.28 -14.89 -7.36
N VAL A 45 -7.81 -14.11 -8.29
CA VAL A 45 -8.95 -13.24 -8.03
C VAL A 45 -10.12 -14.22 -7.97
N GLY A 46 -10.78 -14.29 -6.81
CA GLY A 46 -11.98 -15.11 -6.70
C GLY A 46 -13.01 -14.60 -7.72
N PRO A 47 -13.93 -15.45 -8.21
CA PRO A 47 -15.02 -15.02 -9.08
C PRO A 47 -15.80 -13.80 -8.54
N ASP A 48 -15.82 -13.61 -7.22
CA ASP A 48 -16.52 -12.52 -6.52
C ASP A 48 -15.70 -11.22 -6.40
N ASP A 49 -14.38 -11.25 -6.68
CA ASP A 49 -13.45 -10.13 -6.54
C ASP A 49 -13.12 -9.45 -7.88
N ASP A 50 -13.84 -9.80 -8.95
CA ASP A 50 -13.67 -9.14 -10.25
C ASP A 50 -14.31 -7.74 -10.28
N ALA A 51 -13.80 -6.89 -11.18
CA ALA A 51 -14.28 -5.51 -11.28
C ALA A 51 -15.74 -5.42 -11.74
N ASP A 52 -16.25 -6.46 -12.41
CA ASP A 52 -17.59 -6.50 -12.96
C ASP A 52 -18.63 -6.86 -11.88
N PHE A 53 -18.35 -7.80 -10.99
CA PHE A 53 -19.21 -8.15 -9.84
C PHE A 53 -19.36 -6.96 -8.89
N LEU A 54 -18.26 -6.29 -8.53
CA LEU A 54 -18.30 -5.09 -7.69
C LEU A 54 -19.13 -3.96 -8.33
N ARG A 55 -19.07 -3.84 -9.67
CA ARG A 55 -19.84 -2.84 -10.41
C ARG A 55 -21.32 -3.19 -10.47
N ASP A 56 -21.67 -4.47 -10.57
CA ASP A 56 -23.06 -4.92 -10.50
C ASP A 56 -23.65 -4.74 -9.09
N LEU A 57 -22.86 -5.02 -8.05
CA LEU A 57 -23.25 -4.81 -6.66
C LEU A 57 -23.45 -3.32 -6.35
N ASP A 58 -22.57 -2.44 -6.83
CA ASP A 58 -22.72 -0.98 -6.66
C ASP A 58 -24.00 -0.48 -7.33
N ARG A 59 -24.33 -0.99 -8.53
CA ARG A 59 -25.59 -0.67 -9.23
C ARG A 59 -26.82 -1.17 -8.50
N ARG A 60 -26.77 -2.37 -7.89
CA ARG A 60 -27.87 -2.92 -7.10
C ARG A 60 -28.06 -2.18 -5.77
N THR A 61 -26.95 -1.81 -5.12
CA THR A 61 -26.95 -1.11 -3.83
C THR A 61 -27.38 0.34 -3.98
N ARG A 62 -27.04 0.99 -5.09
CA ARG A 62 -27.48 2.35 -5.45
C ARG A 62 -28.78 2.38 -6.26
N GLY A 63 -29.37 1.22 -6.54
CA GLY A 63 -30.72 1.08 -7.12
C GLY A 63 -31.82 1.30 -6.07
N PRO A 64 -33.08 1.44 -6.50
CA PRO A 64 -34.10 2.36 -5.97
C PRO A 64 -34.70 1.93 -4.63
N ASN A 65 -33.89 1.81 -3.59
CA ASN A 65 -34.34 1.68 -2.21
C ASN A 65 -34.35 3.04 -1.48
N ASP A 66 -34.11 4.13 -2.20
CA ASP A 66 -34.20 5.53 -1.72
C ASP A 66 -35.63 6.12 -1.92
N GLU A 67 -36.65 5.28 -2.12
CA GLU A 67 -38.06 5.68 -2.07
C GLU A 67 -38.77 4.96 -0.91
N LEU A 68 -38.54 5.42 0.33
CA LEU A 68 -39.39 5.18 1.50
C LEU A 68 -39.55 6.49 2.30
#